data_AF-A0A7J4DTD7-F1
#
_entry.id   AF-A0A7J4DTD7-F1
#
_cell.length_a   1.000
_cell.length_b   1.000
_cell.length_c   1.000
_cell.angle_alpha   90.00
_cell.angle_beta   90.00
_cell.angle_gamma   90.00
#
_symmetry.space_group_name_H-M   'P 1'
#
loop_
_entity.id
_entity.type
_entity.pdbx_description
1 polymer ?
#
loop_
_entity_poly.entity_id
_entity_poly.type
_entity_poly.pdbx_seq_one_letter_code
_entity_poly.pdbx_strand_id
1 'polypeptide(L)'
;MSRSCKDISELLEAAKRIRLVDRESVDLKTEKLLEELRRCFVIHYFLDELVEARTWIKMFQNIVRKSVAAVNAKNVLLPKEFRSFVIDPLHHLSKKLFNYVYEFARGRLDEDSFLRVAEAAVRTSLRSNLRSLYENWVFLALVYELGTMYNARIVFPEHMHILLERSGRQRSGGIPPNLILALEGRGYISFFLEAPRPIGWGDTRDLAKSWKFYVALRPDLLVYSGRIVDIVVPKGDPPILQPTIIIECKELEDWYLRTR
;
A
#
# COMPACT_ATOMS: atom_id res chain seq x y z
N MET A 1 16.26 -17.47 -6.63
CA MET A 1 16.26 -18.72 -7.43
C MET A 1 15.87 -19.87 -6.52
N SER A 2 14.65 -20.37 -6.72
CA SER A 2 14.34 -21.77 -7.09
C SER A 2 14.01 -22.67 -5.89
N ARG A 3 12.75 -22.57 -5.42
CA ARG A 3 12.01 -23.82 -5.15
C ARG A 3 11.23 -24.06 -6.43
N SER A 4 11.68 -25.03 -7.21
CA SER A 4 10.96 -25.58 -8.37
C SER A 4 9.47 -25.59 -8.05
N CYS A 5 8.71 -24.86 -8.86
CA CYS A 5 7.26 -24.91 -8.79
C CYS A 5 6.84 -26.14 -9.58
N LYS A 6 5.99 -26.99 -8.99
CA LYS A 6 5.36 -28.10 -9.73
C LYS A 6 4.52 -27.53 -10.87
N ASP A 7 4.24 -28.37 -11.86
CA ASP A 7 3.35 -28.00 -12.96
C ASP A 7 2.01 -27.50 -12.39
N ILE A 8 1.59 -26.31 -12.81
CA ILE A 8 0.35 -25.70 -12.35
C ILE A 8 -0.84 -26.57 -12.71
N SER A 9 -0.79 -27.27 -13.84
CA SER A 9 -1.83 -28.18 -14.33
C SER A 9 -1.98 -29.38 -13.39
N GLU A 10 -0.87 -29.95 -12.91
CA GLU A 10 -0.90 -31.03 -11.92
C GLU A 10 -1.49 -30.57 -10.59
N LEU A 11 -1.15 -29.35 -10.15
CA LEU A 11 -1.68 -28.78 -8.92
C LEU A 11 -3.18 -28.47 -9.01
N LEU A 12 -3.66 -27.99 -10.17
CA LEU A 12 -5.07 -27.76 -10.43
C LEU A 12 -5.85 -29.08 -10.44
N GLU A 13 -5.35 -30.11 -11.12
CA GLU A 13 -5.97 -31.43 -11.14
C GLU A 13 -5.98 -32.08 -9.76
N ALA A 14 -4.89 -31.97 -9.00
CA ALA A 14 -4.85 -32.43 -7.62
C ALA A 14 -5.86 -31.68 -6.74
N ALA A 15 -6.02 -30.37 -6.95
CA ALA A 15 -6.96 -29.56 -6.19
C ALA A 15 -8.44 -29.86 -6.51
N LYS A 16 -8.77 -30.15 -7.79
CA LYS A 16 -10.12 -30.61 -8.18
C LYS A 16 -10.53 -31.92 -7.53
N ARG A 17 -9.57 -32.81 -7.28
CA ARG A 17 -9.81 -34.12 -6.63
C ARG A 17 -10.08 -33.99 -5.14
N ILE A 18 -9.84 -32.83 -4.54
CA ILE A 18 -10.17 -32.58 -3.14
C ILE A 18 -11.70 -32.52 -3.00
N ARG A 19 -12.25 -33.22 -2.00
CA ARG A 19 -13.65 -33.11 -1.59
C ARG A 19 -13.75 -32.29 -0.31
N LEU A 20 -13.48 -30.99 -0.40
CA LEU A 20 -13.62 -30.09 0.74
C LEU A 20 -15.11 -29.86 1.04
N VAL A 21 -15.54 -30.19 2.25
CA VAL A 21 -16.91 -29.95 2.71
C VAL A 21 -16.98 -28.66 3.55
N ASP A 22 -15.94 -28.39 4.36
CA ASP A 22 -15.84 -27.19 5.20
C ASP A 22 -14.41 -26.64 5.29
N ARG A 23 -14.25 -25.36 5.68
CA ARG A 23 -12.96 -24.67 5.88
C ARG A 23 -12.27 -25.03 7.19
N GLU A 24 -13.00 -25.51 8.19
CA GLU A 24 -12.48 -25.72 9.55
C GLU A 24 -11.86 -27.10 9.78
N SER A 25 -12.01 -28.04 8.83
CA SER A 25 -11.54 -29.43 8.95
C SER A 25 -10.64 -29.87 7.80
N VAL A 26 -9.74 -28.98 7.36
CA VAL A 26 -8.77 -29.28 6.29
C VAL A 26 -7.57 -30.01 6.86
N ASP A 27 -7.26 -31.20 6.33
CA ASP A 27 -6.06 -31.93 6.74
C ASP A 27 -4.78 -31.21 6.25
N LEU A 28 -3.66 -31.45 6.96
CA LEU A 28 -2.39 -30.79 6.70
C LEU A 28 -1.84 -31.02 5.27
N LYS A 29 -2.16 -32.15 4.64
CA LYS A 29 -1.72 -32.46 3.27
C LYS A 29 -2.49 -31.60 2.27
N THR A 30 -3.80 -31.48 2.47
CA THR A 30 -4.66 -30.60 1.68
C THR A 30 -4.24 -29.14 1.83
N GLU A 31 -3.98 -28.66 3.06
CA GLU A 31 -3.54 -27.28 3.28
C GLU A 31 -2.22 -26.97 2.55
N LYS A 32 -1.24 -27.88 2.63
CA LYS A 32 0.04 -27.77 1.91
C LYS A 32 -0.14 -27.75 0.39
N LEU A 33 -1.03 -28.59 -0.15
CA LEU A 33 -1.33 -28.60 -1.58
C LEU A 33 -1.94 -27.26 -2.03
N LEU A 34 -2.90 -26.72 -1.28
CA LEU A 34 -3.53 -25.44 -1.59
C LEU A 34 -2.55 -24.26 -1.42
N GLU A 35 -1.65 -24.30 -0.45
CA GLU A 35 -0.57 -23.32 -0.33
C GLU A 35 0.41 -23.40 -1.51
N GLU A 36 0.80 -24.61 -1.92
CA GLU A 36 1.67 -24.83 -3.06
C GLU A 36 1.01 -24.32 -4.35
N LEU A 37 -0.27 -24.63 -4.58
CA LEU A 37 -1.06 -24.11 -5.70
C LEU A 37 -1.07 -22.57 -5.73
N ARG A 38 -1.34 -21.90 -4.61
CA ARG A 38 -1.34 -20.43 -4.54
C ARG A 38 0.03 -19.84 -4.91
N ARG A 39 1.10 -20.39 -4.34
CA ARG A 39 2.47 -19.92 -4.60
C ARG A 39 2.86 -20.15 -6.07
N CYS A 40 2.55 -21.33 -6.57
CA CYS A 40 2.86 -21.72 -7.95
C CYS A 40 2.07 -20.94 -8.98
N PHE A 41 0.80 -20.65 -8.71
CA PHE A 41 -0.02 -19.79 -9.55
C PHE A 41 0.65 -18.42 -9.74
N VAL A 42 1.04 -17.76 -8.65
CA VAL A 42 1.69 -16.44 -8.73
C VAL A 42 3.01 -16.52 -9.50
N ILE A 43 3.83 -17.55 -9.25
CA ILE A 43 5.09 -17.73 -9.99
C ILE A 43 4.83 -17.95 -11.48
N HIS A 44 3.87 -18.80 -11.84
CA HIS A 44 3.61 -19.16 -13.23
C HIS A 44 3.12 -17.96 -14.05
N TYR A 45 2.17 -17.19 -13.52
CA TYR A 45 1.52 -16.11 -14.25
C TYR A 45 2.18 -14.73 -14.09
N PHE A 46 3.03 -14.52 -13.08
CA PHE A 46 3.56 -13.20 -12.73
C PHE A 46 5.05 -13.20 -12.38
N LEU A 47 5.85 -14.12 -12.96
CA LEU A 47 7.29 -14.21 -12.64
C LEU A 47 8.03 -12.91 -12.96
N ASP A 48 7.79 -12.36 -14.14
CA ASP A 48 8.52 -11.19 -14.63
C ASP A 48 8.15 -9.96 -13.80
N GLU A 49 6.86 -9.74 -13.52
CA GLU A 49 6.45 -8.63 -12.67
C GLU A 49 6.90 -8.80 -11.21
N LEU A 50 7.06 -10.04 -10.72
CA LEU A 50 7.67 -10.30 -9.42
C LEU A 50 9.17 -9.95 -9.40
N VAL A 51 9.89 -10.22 -10.49
CA VAL A 51 11.29 -9.83 -10.62
C VAL A 51 11.40 -8.31 -10.64
N GLU A 52 10.55 -7.63 -11.39
CA GLU A 52 10.47 -6.18 -11.43
C GLU A 52 10.15 -5.59 -10.05
N ALA A 53 9.12 -6.10 -9.38
CA ALA A 53 8.73 -5.67 -8.04
C ALA A 53 9.88 -5.79 -7.04
N ARG A 54 10.68 -6.85 -7.11
CA ARG A 54 11.86 -7.02 -6.24
C ARG A 54 12.95 -5.98 -6.52
N THR A 55 13.11 -5.55 -7.77
CA THR A 55 14.04 -4.47 -8.14
C THR A 55 13.59 -3.15 -7.53
N TRP A 56 12.32 -2.80 -7.70
CA TRP A 56 11.73 -1.60 -7.10
C TRP A 56 11.77 -1.62 -5.56
N ILE A 57 11.50 -2.77 -4.93
CA ILE A 57 11.62 -2.94 -3.47
C ILE A 57 13.04 -2.64 -2.99
N LYS A 58 14.08 -3.06 -3.71
CA LYS A 58 15.47 -2.73 -3.35
C LYS A 58 15.73 -1.22 -3.42
N MET A 59 15.24 -0.55 -4.46
CA MET A 59 15.35 0.92 -4.58
C MET A 59 14.60 1.62 -3.44
N PHE A 60 13.41 1.13 -3.09
CA PHE A 60 12.62 1.61 -1.96
C PHE A 60 13.35 1.44 -0.63
N GLN A 61 13.88 0.26 -0.33
CA GLN A 61 14.65 0.02 0.89
C GLN A 61 15.92 0.88 0.97
N ASN A 62 16.52 1.19 -0.19
CA ASN A 62 17.65 2.09 -0.23
C ASN A 62 17.25 3.52 0.16
N ILE A 63 16.16 4.06 -0.41
CA ILE A 63 15.72 5.41 -0.07
C ILE A 63 15.23 5.50 1.38
N VAL A 64 14.60 4.45 1.91
CA VAL A 64 14.24 4.35 3.35
C VAL A 64 15.46 4.57 4.24
N ARG A 65 16.57 3.87 3.98
CA ARG A 65 17.80 4.02 4.79
C ARG A 65 18.38 5.44 4.68
N LYS A 66 18.41 5.98 3.46
CA LYS A 66 18.92 7.33 3.19
C LYS A 66 18.08 8.41 3.88
N SER A 67 16.76 8.34 3.76
CA SER A 67 15.86 9.33 4.37
C SER A 67 15.91 9.27 5.89
N VAL A 68 15.97 8.07 6.48
CA VAL A 68 16.10 7.89 7.93
C VAL A 68 17.37 8.57 8.45
N ALA A 69 18.50 8.35 7.79
CA ALA A 69 19.76 8.98 8.17
C ALA A 69 19.71 10.50 7.99
N ALA A 70 19.19 11.00 6.87
CA ALA A 70 19.20 12.42 6.52
C ALA A 70 18.42 13.33 7.48
N VAL A 71 17.37 12.81 8.14
CA VAL A 71 16.58 13.59 9.12
C VAL A 71 16.69 13.06 10.55
N ASN A 72 17.66 12.18 10.81
CA ASN A 72 17.89 11.50 12.10
C ASN A 72 16.61 10.85 12.67
N ALA A 73 15.87 10.13 11.82
CA ALA A 73 14.69 9.38 12.23
C ALA A 73 15.09 8.06 12.92
N LYS A 74 14.19 7.49 13.73
CA LYS A 74 14.35 6.14 14.28
C LYS A 74 14.11 5.07 13.22
N ASN A 75 13.03 5.20 12.45
CA ASN A 75 12.68 4.30 11.35
C ASN A 75 11.55 4.89 10.50
N VAL A 76 11.16 4.19 9.44
CA VAL A 76 9.94 4.40 8.66
C VAL A 76 8.85 3.43 9.13
N LEU A 77 7.64 3.93 9.40
CA LEU A 77 6.48 3.09 9.72
C LEU A 77 5.65 2.84 8.47
N LEU A 78 5.64 1.57 8.03
CA LEU A 78 4.87 1.08 6.90
C LEU A 78 3.51 0.51 7.34
N PRO A 79 2.41 0.78 6.60
CA PRO A 79 1.15 0.07 6.80
C PRO A 79 1.32 -1.45 6.67
N LYS A 80 0.59 -2.20 7.49
CA LYS A 80 0.75 -3.66 7.63
C LYS A 80 0.71 -4.43 6.31
N GLU A 81 -0.27 -4.12 5.46
CA GLU A 81 -0.41 -4.77 4.15
C GLU A 81 0.78 -4.46 3.24
N PHE A 82 1.16 -3.19 3.15
CA PHE A 82 2.29 -2.75 2.33
C PHE A 82 3.62 -3.34 2.83
N ARG A 83 3.81 -3.39 4.16
CA ARG A 83 4.97 -4.05 4.78
C ARG A 83 5.06 -5.52 4.38
N SER A 84 3.94 -6.24 4.36
CA SER A 84 3.93 -7.65 3.93
C SER A 84 4.39 -7.79 2.49
N PHE A 85 4.02 -6.87 1.60
CA PHE A 85 4.48 -6.88 0.21
C PHE A 85 5.97 -6.56 0.07
N VAL A 86 6.47 -5.55 0.79
CA VAL A 86 7.88 -5.16 0.78
C VAL A 86 8.81 -6.26 1.32
N ILE A 87 8.36 -7.03 2.32
CA ILE A 87 9.14 -8.13 2.91
C ILE A 87 9.16 -9.34 1.97
N ASP A 88 7.98 -9.79 1.52
CA ASP A 88 7.86 -10.94 0.64
C ASP A 88 6.67 -10.76 -0.32
N PRO A 89 6.92 -10.23 -1.54
CA PRO A 89 5.85 -9.97 -2.50
C PRO A 89 5.16 -11.25 -2.97
N LEU A 90 5.89 -12.37 -3.07
CA LEU A 90 5.31 -13.65 -3.48
C LEU A 90 4.32 -14.16 -2.42
N HIS A 91 4.73 -14.15 -1.15
CA HIS A 91 3.84 -14.55 -0.05
C HIS A 91 2.63 -13.62 0.06
N HIS A 92 2.84 -12.30 -0.07
CA HIS A 92 1.76 -11.32 -0.03
C HIS A 92 0.70 -11.59 -1.12
N LEU A 93 1.13 -11.78 -2.37
CA LEU A 93 0.21 -12.06 -3.48
C LEU A 93 -0.46 -13.43 -3.33
N SER A 94 0.27 -14.44 -2.86
CA SER A 94 -0.28 -15.79 -2.62
C SER A 94 -1.40 -15.79 -1.58
N LYS A 95 -1.36 -14.88 -0.59
CA LYS A 95 -2.47 -14.73 0.39
C LYS A 95 -3.76 -14.23 -0.26
N LYS A 96 -3.68 -13.42 -1.32
CA LYS A 96 -4.86 -12.91 -2.03
C LYS A 96 -5.65 -14.02 -2.71
N LEU A 97 -4.99 -15.14 -3.00
CA LEU A 97 -5.59 -16.32 -3.61
C LEU A 97 -6.31 -17.26 -2.63
N PHE A 98 -6.23 -17.00 -1.31
CA PHE A 98 -6.74 -17.92 -0.29
C PHE A 98 -8.22 -18.29 -0.53
N ASN A 99 -9.10 -17.29 -0.61
CA ASN A 99 -10.54 -17.56 -0.80
C ASN A 99 -10.81 -18.26 -2.15
N TYR A 100 -10.19 -17.81 -3.23
CA TYR A 100 -10.42 -18.35 -4.58
C TYR A 100 -10.02 -19.82 -4.69
N VAL A 101 -8.86 -20.19 -4.16
CA VAL A 101 -8.38 -21.58 -4.16
C VAL A 101 -9.29 -22.48 -3.31
N TYR A 102 -9.82 -21.97 -2.19
CA TYR A 102 -10.76 -22.71 -1.36
C TYR A 102 -12.16 -22.85 -1.98
N GLU A 103 -12.65 -21.87 -2.76
CA GLU A 103 -13.90 -22.04 -3.51
C GLU A 103 -13.71 -23.02 -4.69
N PHE A 104 -12.57 -22.96 -5.37
CA PHE A 104 -12.19 -23.90 -6.44
C PHE A 104 -12.13 -25.34 -5.93
N ALA A 105 -11.41 -25.58 -4.83
CA ALA A 105 -11.29 -26.91 -4.24
C ALA A 105 -12.60 -27.45 -3.60
N ARG A 106 -13.62 -26.60 -3.46
CA ARG A 106 -14.99 -27.00 -3.08
C ARG A 106 -15.91 -27.27 -4.28
N GLY A 107 -15.40 -27.12 -5.50
CA GLY A 107 -16.18 -27.24 -6.72
C GLY A 107 -17.22 -26.13 -6.92
N ARG A 108 -17.13 -25.03 -6.15
CA ARG A 108 -18.02 -23.86 -6.31
C ARG A 108 -17.58 -22.91 -7.42
N LEU A 109 -16.37 -23.12 -7.91
CA LEU A 109 -15.76 -22.32 -8.94
C LEU A 109 -15.09 -23.29 -9.91
N ASP A 110 -15.44 -23.21 -11.19
CA ASP A 110 -14.79 -24.00 -12.24
C ASP A 110 -13.38 -23.46 -12.53
N GLU A 111 -12.59 -24.22 -13.31
CA GLU A 111 -11.20 -23.88 -13.59
C GLU A 111 -11.08 -22.56 -14.37
N ASP A 112 -11.84 -22.37 -15.44
CA ASP A 112 -11.75 -21.15 -16.24
C ASP A 112 -12.13 -19.92 -15.40
N SER A 113 -13.18 -20.05 -14.58
CA SER A 113 -13.57 -19.03 -13.62
C SER A 113 -12.47 -18.78 -12.59
N PHE A 114 -11.81 -19.83 -12.09
CA PHE A 114 -10.71 -19.75 -11.13
C PHE A 114 -9.55 -18.95 -11.70
N LEU A 115 -9.05 -19.35 -12.87
CA LEU A 115 -7.92 -18.71 -13.52
C LEU A 115 -8.21 -17.21 -13.72
N ARG A 116 -9.39 -16.86 -14.24
CA ARG A 116 -9.78 -15.46 -14.47
C ARG A 116 -9.80 -14.63 -13.18
N VAL A 117 -10.50 -15.08 -12.14
CA VAL A 117 -10.64 -14.28 -10.90
C VAL A 117 -9.34 -14.24 -10.10
N ALA A 118 -8.57 -15.33 -10.09
CA ALA A 118 -7.28 -15.41 -9.42
C ALA A 118 -6.26 -14.47 -10.08
N GLU A 119 -6.18 -14.47 -11.41
CA GLU A 119 -5.31 -13.59 -12.16
C GLU A 119 -5.67 -12.12 -11.91
N ALA A 120 -6.96 -11.76 -12.02
CA ALA A 120 -7.43 -10.41 -11.76
C ALA A 120 -7.10 -9.93 -10.33
N ALA A 121 -7.28 -10.80 -9.33
CA ALA A 121 -6.98 -10.48 -7.93
C ALA A 121 -5.48 -10.25 -7.70
N VAL A 122 -4.61 -11.10 -8.25
CA VAL A 122 -3.15 -10.94 -8.14
C VAL A 122 -2.67 -9.70 -8.88
N ARG A 123 -3.13 -9.50 -10.12
CA ARG A 123 -2.77 -8.33 -10.95
C ARG A 123 -3.15 -7.02 -10.26
N THR A 124 -4.36 -6.95 -9.71
CA THR A 124 -4.84 -5.78 -8.96
C THR A 124 -3.99 -5.54 -7.72
N SER A 125 -3.73 -6.58 -6.92
CA SER A 125 -2.92 -6.47 -5.71
C SER A 125 -1.49 -6.03 -6.01
N LEU A 126 -0.87 -6.59 -7.05
CA LEU A 126 0.48 -6.25 -7.48
C LEU A 126 0.56 -4.78 -7.92
N ARG A 127 -0.32 -4.36 -8.83
CA ARG A 127 -0.35 -2.98 -9.35
C ARG A 127 -0.57 -1.95 -8.25
N SER A 128 -1.54 -2.19 -7.35
CA SER A 128 -1.80 -1.28 -6.23
C SER A 128 -0.59 -1.16 -5.29
N ASN A 129 0.10 -2.28 -5.00
CA ASN A 129 1.30 -2.23 -4.15
C ASN A 129 2.49 -1.55 -4.85
N LEU A 130 2.68 -1.75 -6.16
CA LEU A 130 3.72 -1.05 -6.93
C LEU A 130 3.47 0.46 -7.00
N ARG A 131 2.21 0.87 -7.19
CA ARG A 131 1.80 2.27 -7.10
C ARG A 131 2.15 2.87 -5.74
N SER A 132 1.70 2.23 -4.65
CA SER A 132 2.04 2.67 -3.30
C SER A 132 3.54 2.70 -3.05
N LEU A 133 4.31 1.76 -3.62
CA LEU A 133 5.76 1.74 -3.51
C LEU A 133 6.39 2.95 -4.18
N TYR A 134 5.94 3.31 -5.38
CA TYR A 134 6.45 4.47 -6.10
C TYR A 134 6.09 5.80 -5.41
N GLU A 135 4.82 5.98 -5.02
CA GLU A 135 4.36 7.18 -4.29
C GLU A 135 5.15 7.38 -2.99
N ASN A 136 5.33 6.30 -2.22
CA ASN A 136 6.12 6.33 -1.00
C ASN A 136 7.61 6.55 -1.26
N TRP A 137 8.16 6.02 -2.36
CA TRP A 137 9.53 6.31 -2.77
C TRP A 137 9.72 7.80 -3.06
N VAL A 138 8.80 8.43 -3.80
CA VAL A 138 8.83 9.88 -4.10
C VAL A 138 8.81 10.69 -2.81
N PHE A 139 7.91 10.37 -1.88
CA PHE A 139 7.86 11.03 -0.58
C PHE A 139 9.19 10.91 0.19
N LEU A 140 9.75 9.70 0.30
CA LEU A 140 11.01 9.49 1.00
C LEU A 140 12.20 10.15 0.30
N ALA A 141 12.18 10.24 -1.02
CA ALA A 141 13.16 11.00 -1.78
C ALA A 141 13.12 12.48 -1.43
N LEU A 142 11.93 13.10 -1.35
CA LEU A 142 11.78 14.48 -0.89
C LEU A 142 12.31 14.66 0.54
N VAL A 143 12.01 13.73 1.44
CA VAL A 143 12.52 13.79 2.83
C VAL A 143 14.05 13.70 2.85
N TYR A 144 14.65 12.80 2.06
CA TYR A 144 16.10 12.66 1.95
C TYR A 144 16.76 13.94 1.42
N GLU A 145 16.21 14.50 0.34
CA GLU A 145 16.71 15.73 -0.29
C GLU A 145 16.60 16.93 0.67
N LEU A 146 15.48 17.07 1.37
CA LEU A 146 15.30 18.13 2.37
C LEU A 146 16.23 17.98 3.57
N GLY A 147 16.42 16.75 4.06
CA GLY A 147 17.37 16.45 5.13
C GLY A 147 18.80 16.82 4.74
N THR A 148 19.20 16.46 3.52
CA THR A 148 20.56 16.68 3.01
C THR A 148 20.84 18.15 2.67
N MET A 149 19.92 18.82 1.96
CA MET A 149 20.13 20.19 1.48
C MET A 149 19.87 21.26 2.54
N TYR A 150 18.96 21.01 3.47
CA TYR A 150 18.46 22.03 4.41
C TYR A 150 18.58 21.62 5.89
N ASN A 151 19.36 20.58 6.18
CA ASN A 151 19.53 20.01 7.52
C ASN A 151 18.18 19.77 8.22
N ALA A 152 17.19 19.27 7.45
CA ALA A 152 15.82 19.18 7.92
C ALA A 152 15.69 18.18 9.07
N ARG A 153 14.89 18.52 10.08
CA ARG A 153 14.66 17.68 11.26
C ARG A 153 13.19 17.39 11.47
N ILE A 154 12.87 16.18 11.89
CA ILE A 154 11.50 15.80 12.24
C ILE A 154 11.05 16.59 13.47
N VAL A 155 9.92 17.28 13.34
CA VAL A 155 9.21 17.96 14.46
C VAL A 155 7.89 17.27 14.77
N PHE A 156 7.31 16.58 13.78
CA PHE A 156 6.19 15.67 13.98
C PHE A 156 6.38 14.46 13.05
N PRO A 157 6.10 13.24 13.51
CA PRO A 157 5.59 12.89 14.84
C PRO A 157 6.66 12.94 15.94
N GLU A 158 6.23 13.13 17.19
CA GLU A 158 7.07 13.32 18.38
C GLU A 158 7.98 12.12 18.67
N HIS A 159 7.57 10.91 18.26
CA HIS A 159 8.37 9.71 18.39
C HIS A 159 9.45 9.56 17.29
N MET A 160 9.66 10.56 16.44
CA MET A 160 10.75 10.63 15.46
C MET A 160 10.77 9.49 14.44
N HIS A 161 9.61 9.06 13.95
CA HIS A 161 9.53 8.11 12.83
C HIS A 161 8.89 8.79 11.62
N ILE A 162 9.28 8.38 10.42
CA ILE A 162 8.62 8.81 9.19
C ILE A 162 7.38 7.94 8.98
N LEU A 163 6.18 8.53 8.90
CA LEU A 163 4.93 7.79 8.80
C LEU A 163 4.47 7.67 7.34
N LEU A 164 4.36 6.44 6.82
CA LEU A 164 3.74 6.20 5.50
C LEU A 164 2.25 5.85 5.60
N GLU A 165 1.69 5.87 6.82
CA GLU A 165 0.27 5.72 7.07
C GLU A 165 -0.21 6.70 8.14
N ARG A 166 -1.52 7.00 8.12
CA ARG A 166 -2.19 7.85 9.12
C ARG A 166 -3.10 7.05 10.07
N SER A 167 -3.06 5.72 10.00
CA SER A 167 -3.98 4.84 10.74
C SER A 167 -3.85 5.04 12.26
N GLY A 168 -4.99 5.12 12.95
CA GLY A 168 -5.05 5.26 14.41
C GLY A 168 -5.00 6.70 14.95
N ARG A 169 -4.73 7.73 14.14
CA ARG A 169 -4.59 9.13 14.60
C ARG A 169 -5.74 10.07 14.24
N GLN A 170 -6.76 9.55 13.56
CA GLN A 170 -7.87 10.36 13.06
C GLN A 170 -9.16 10.21 13.89
N ARG A 171 -9.10 9.62 15.09
CA ARG A 171 -10.28 9.39 15.95
C ARG A 171 -10.99 10.69 16.39
N SER A 172 -10.37 11.85 16.21
CA SER A 172 -10.87 13.16 16.66
C SER A 172 -11.49 14.03 15.56
N GLY A 173 -11.75 13.49 14.36
CA GLY A 173 -12.32 14.28 13.26
C GLY A 173 -11.34 15.22 12.53
N GLY A 174 -10.04 15.12 12.86
CA GLY A 174 -8.95 15.84 12.19
C GLY A 174 -8.19 14.94 11.19
N ILE A 175 -7.42 15.57 10.30
CA ILE A 175 -6.49 14.90 9.40
C ILE A 175 -5.09 15.45 9.70
N PRO A 176 -4.29 14.73 10.50
CA PRO A 176 -2.94 15.17 10.84
C PRO A 176 -1.95 14.86 9.70
N PRO A 177 -0.78 15.54 9.69
CA PRO A 177 0.28 15.26 8.72
C PRO A 177 0.86 13.87 8.92
N ASN A 178 1.51 13.37 7.88
CA ASN A 178 2.41 12.22 7.95
C ASN A 178 3.77 12.62 8.57
N LEU A 179 4.24 13.82 8.24
CA LEU A 179 5.54 14.32 8.67
C LEU A 179 5.54 15.85 8.67
N ILE A 180 6.08 16.46 9.71
CA ILE A 180 6.48 17.88 9.69
C ILE A 180 7.99 17.93 9.85
N LEU A 181 8.65 18.62 8.91
CA LEU A 181 10.07 18.90 8.95
C LEU A 181 10.29 20.38 9.29
N ALA A 182 11.21 20.66 10.21
CA ALA A 182 11.81 21.99 10.35
C ALA A 182 13.06 22.05 9.48
N LEU A 183 13.14 23.09 8.64
CA LEU A 183 14.28 23.36 7.76
C LEU A 183 15.10 24.46 8.41
N GLU A 184 16.41 24.24 8.53
CA GLU A 184 17.30 25.19 9.21
C GLU A 184 17.27 26.57 8.54
N GLY A 185 16.87 27.60 9.29
CA GLY A 185 16.75 28.97 8.81
C GLY A 185 15.62 29.24 7.80
N ARG A 186 14.73 28.28 7.51
CA ARG A 186 13.72 28.39 6.43
C ARG A 186 12.27 28.14 6.85
N GLY A 187 12.05 27.67 8.08
CA GLY A 187 10.71 27.40 8.60
C GLY A 187 10.34 25.93 8.55
N TYR A 188 9.11 25.61 8.16
CA TYR A 188 8.56 24.25 8.25
C TYR A 188 7.92 23.80 6.95
N ILE A 189 7.94 22.49 6.72
CA ILE A 189 7.18 21.82 5.65
C ILE A 189 6.36 20.70 6.27
N SER A 190 5.07 20.67 5.96
CA SER A 190 4.13 19.65 6.45
C SER A 190 3.61 18.80 5.29
N PHE A 191 3.77 17.47 5.40
CA PHE A 191 3.40 16.50 4.37
C PHE A 191 2.17 15.70 4.76
N PHE A 192 1.27 15.48 3.81
CA PHE A 192 0.08 14.64 3.96
C PHE A 192 -0.01 13.68 2.76
N LEU A 193 0.02 12.38 3.03
CA LEU A 193 -0.03 11.32 2.02
C LEU A 193 -1.47 10.82 1.86
N GLU A 194 -1.93 10.68 0.62
CA GLU A 194 -3.28 10.21 0.23
C GLU A 194 -4.43 10.93 0.97
N ALA A 195 -4.23 12.21 1.29
CA ALA A 195 -5.24 13.06 1.91
C ALA A 195 -6.20 13.63 0.84
N PRO A 196 -7.47 13.94 1.17
CA PRO A 196 -8.02 14.13 2.51
C PRO A 196 -8.89 12.97 3.03
N ARG A 197 -8.79 11.74 2.50
CA ARG A 197 -9.65 10.65 2.99
C ARG A 197 -9.41 10.35 4.49
N PRO A 198 -10.48 10.29 5.30
CA PRO A 198 -10.37 9.83 6.67
C PRO A 198 -10.23 8.30 6.72
N ILE A 199 -9.31 7.83 7.55
CA ILE A 199 -8.98 6.47 7.91
C ILE A 199 -9.50 6.24 9.34
N GLY A 200 -10.70 5.67 9.45
CA GLY A 200 -11.27 5.25 10.73
C GLY A 200 -12.33 6.18 11.35
N TRP A 201 -12.96 7.07 10.59
CA TRP A 201 -14.19 7.75 11.02
C TRP A 201 -15.35 6.79 10.76
N GLY A 202 -15.56 5.88 11.72
CA GLY A 202 -16.30 4.63 11.52
C GLY A 202 -17.47 4.42 12.47
N ASP A 203 -18.31 5.44 12.67
CA ASP A 203 -19.67 5.26 13.21
C ASP A 203 -20.71 5.91 12.27
N THR A 204 -21.87 5.27 12.15
CA THR A 204 -22.97 5.66 11.23
C THR A 204 -23.48 7.10 11.41
N ARG A 205 -23.25 7.72 12.58
CA ARG A 205 -23.62 9.13 12.85
C ARG A 205 -22.61 10.15 12.28
N ASP A 206 -21.38 9.74 11.97
CA ASP A 206 -20.30 10.60 11.44
C ASP A 206 -20.09 10.48 9.92
N LEU A 207 -20.81 9.57 9.26
CA LEU A 207 -20.68 9.37 7.81
C LEU A 207 -21.08 10.63 7.01
N ALA A 208 -22.16 11.30 7.41
CA ALA A 208 -22.63 12.51 6.71
C ALA A 208 -21.64 13.69 6.81
N LYS A 209 -20.96 13.82 7.96
CA LYS A 209 -19.95 14.88 8.18
C LYS A 209 -18.63 14.58 7.49
N SER A 210 -18.29 13.29 7.37
CA SER A 210 -17.07 12.80 6.72
C SER A 210 -17.19 12.68 5.20
N TRP A 211 -18.42 12.56 4.67
CA TRP A 211 -18.71 12.32 3.26
C TRP A 211 -18.00 13.29 2.32
N LYS A 212 -17.98 14.59 2.68
CA LYS A 212 -17.30 15.63 1.91
C LYS A 212 -15.79 15.37 1.71
N PHE A 213 -15.14 14.68 2.64
CA PHE A 213 -13.73 14.29 2.53
C PHE A 213 -13.53 13.02 1.69
N TYR A 214 -14.55 12.17 1.58
CA TYR A 214 -14.52 11.00 0.70
C TYR A 214 -14.69 11.39 -0.78
N VAL A 215 -15.48 12.43 -1.07
CA VAL A 215 -15.72 12.94 -2.42
C VAL A 215 -14.72 14.01 -2.87
N ALA A 216 -13.97 14.63 -1.95
CA ALA A 216 -12.93 15.58 -2.29
C ALA A 216 -11.81 14.92 -3.12
N LEU A 217 -11.18 15.72 -4.00
CA LEU A 217 -10.00 15.30 -4.76
C LEU A 217 -8.94 14.76 -3.81
N ARG A 218 -8.32 13.64 -4.20
CA ARG A 218 -7.32 12.93 -3.41
C ARG A 218 -6.00 12.89 -4.17
N PRO A 219 -5.17 13.93 -4.03
CA PRO A 219 -3.81 13.87 -4.54
C PRO A 219 -2.96 12.86 -3.78
N ASP A 220 -1.91 12.38 -4.44
CA ASP A 220 -1.00 11.41 -3.83
C ASP A 220 -0.25 12.06 -2.64
N LEU A 221 0.22 13.30 -2.81
CA LEU A 221 0.81 14.09 -1.73
C LEU A 221 0.29 15.54 -1.74
N LEU A 222 -0.08 16.02 -0.55
CA LEU A 222 -0.28 17.44 -0.27
C LEU A 222 0.89 17.95 0.57
N VAL A 223 1.41 19.12 0.22
CA VAL A 223 2.52 19.77 0.93
C VAL A 223 2.13 21.19 1.29
N TYR A 224 2.36 21.55 2.54
CA TYR A 224 2.08 22.88 3.08
C TYR A 224 3.38 23.53 3.55
N SER A 225 3.54 24.81 3.21
CA SER A 225 4.49 25.68 3.88
C SER A 225 3.98 26.02 5.29
N GLY A 226 4.83 25.89 6.30
CA GLY A 226 4.49 26.10 7.69
C GLY A 226 4.22 24.81 8.47
N ARG A 227 3.98 24.98 9.77
CA ARG A 227 3.73 23.89 10.72
C ARG A 227 2.23 23.62 10.80
N ILE A 228 1.73 22.76 9.92
CA ILE A 228 0.30 22.41 9.81
C ILE A 228 0.06 21.06 10.47
N VAL A 229 -0.64 21.08 11.60
CA VAL A 229 -0.91 19.88 12.43
C VAL A 229 -2.28 19.25 12.15
N ASP A 230 -3.16 19.97 11.45
CA ASP A 230 -4.46 19.50 10.95
C ASP A 230 -4.84 20.31 9.71
N ILE A 231 -5.37 19.66 8.68
CA ILE A 231 -5.84 20.31 7.45
C ILE A 231 -7.36 20.42 7.36
N VAL A 232 -8.12 19.86 8.30
CA VAL A 232 -9.57 19.84 8.24
C VAL A 232 -10.18 21.24 8.38
N VAL A 233 -11.10 21.59 7.47
CA VAL A 233 -11.93 22.80 7.54
C VAL A 233 -13.41 22.37 7.53
N PRO A 234 -14.05 22.16 8.70
CA PRO A 234 -15.38 21.55 8.79
C PRO A 234 -16.50 22.32 8.07
N LYS A 235 -16.36 23.64 7.91
CA LYS A 235 -17.33 24.48 7.19
C LYS A 235 -16.81 24.99 5.83
N GLY A 236 -15.62 24.54 5.42
CA GLY A 236 -14.99 24.95 4.16
C GLY A 236 -15.45 24.14 2.96
N ASP A 237 -15.34 24.76 1.79
CA ASP A 237 -15.41 24.15 0.47
C ASP A 237 -14.23 24.69 -0.38
N PRO A 238 -13.16 23.90 -0.62
CA PRO A 238 -12.99 22.50 -0.25
C PRO A 238 -12.89 22.28 1.28
N PRO A 239 -13.14 21.05 1.77
CA PRO A 239 -13.21 20.77 3.21
C PRO A 239 -11.84 20.71 3.91
N ILE A 240 -10.77 21.13 3.23
CA ILE A 240 -9.41 21.17 3.76
C ILE A 240 -8.73 22.51 3.48
N LEU A 241 -7.68 22.82 4.24
CA LEU A 241 -6.80 23.95 3.97
C LEU A 241 -6.20 23.81 2.56
N GLN A 242 -6.06 24.94 1.85
CA GLN A 242 -5.42 24.95 0.54
C GLN A 242 -3.93 24.56 0.67
N PRO A 243 -3.46 23.52 -0.03
CA PRO A 243 -2.05 23.13 -0.03
C PRO A 243 -1.19 24.16 -0.76
N THR A 244 0.07 24.27 -0.36
CA THR A 244 1.07 25.09 -1.08
C THR A 244 1.53 24.39 -2.35
N ILE A 245 1.73 23.06 -2.28
CA ILE A 245 2.14 22.24 -3.42
C ILE A 245 1.31 20.96 -3.41
N ILE A 246 0.91 20.52 -4.59
CA ILE A 246 0.31 19.22 -4.86
C ILE A 246 1.30 18.42 -5.69
N ILE A 247 1.55 17.16 -5.30
CA ILE A 247 2.37 16.24 -6.08
C ILE A 247 1.51 15.03 -6.45
N GLU A 248 1.48 14.73 -7.74
CA GLU A 248 0.78 13.60 -8.34
C GLU A 248 1.80 12.69 -9.01
N CYS A 249 1.79 11.41 -8.64
CA CYS A 249 2.62 10.39 -9.24
C CYS A 249 1.87 9.79 -10.42
N LYS A 250 2.51 9.78 -11.59
CA LYS A 250 1.99 9.15 -12.82
C LYS A 250 2.89 7.97 -13.17
N GLU A 251 2.55 6.82 -12.61
CA GLU A 251 3.37 5.60 -12.64
C GLU A 251 3.17 4.72 -13.89
N LEU A 252 2.10 4.96 -14.65
CA LEU A 252 1.78 4.19 -15.84
C LEU A 252 2.25 4.93 -17.09
N GLU A 253 2.87 4.24 -18.04
CA GLU A 253 3.33 4.87 -19.30
C GLU A 253 2.21 5.53 -20.09
N ASP A 254 1.00 4.98 -20.01
CA ASP A 254 -0.21 5.47 -20.70
C ASP A 254 -1.02 6.48 -19.88
N TRP A 255 -0.44 7.07 -18.81
CA TRP A 255 -1.17 7.92 -17.87
C TRP A 255 -1.91 9.09 -18.54
N TYR A 256 -1.39 9.62 -19.65
CA TYR A 256 -1.95 10.74 -20.40
C TYR A 256 -3.17 10.35 -21.25
N LEU A 257 -3.39 9.06 -21.51
CA LEU A 257 -4.54 8.53 -22.25
C LEU A 257 -5.72 8.20 -21.33
N ARG A 258 -5.49 8.14 -20.02
CA ARG A 258 -6.51 7.75 -19.05
C ARG A 258 -7.32 8.98 -18.64
N THR A 259 -8.57 9.04 -19.08
CA THR A 259 -9.57 9.97 -18.52
C THR A 259 -9.96 9.53 -17.12
N ARG A 260 -9.73 10.39 -16.12
CA ARG A 260 -10.23 10.21 -14.74
C ARG A 260 -11.71 10.51 -14.67
#